data_AF-A0ABD2GVY3-F1
#
_entry.id   AF-A0ABD2GVY3-F1
#
_cell.length_a   1.000
_cell.length_b   1.000
_cell.length_c   1.000
_cell.angle_alpha   90.00
_cell.angle_beta   90.00
_cell.angle_gamma   90.00
#
_symmetry.space_group_name_H-M   'P 1'
#
loop_
_entity.id
_entity.type
_entity.pdbx_description
1 polymer ?
#
loop_
_entity_poly.entity_id
_entity_poly.type
_entity_poly.pdbx_seq_one_letter_code
_entity_poly.pdbx_strand_id
1 'polypeptide(L)'
;MRPFLSILHSKAHSWLCELRWGGRNQKGAGNTIGEEVEQVNSFLSRAAICSKYMSKAVLTDMLTIQASGWNKRKAANLEQTLAKRYMKTVQRITEATEDLEKLTAELSLQDDQVQQWVSDVEQWTTGTPSQNDLQKTIEGLYLSIKQRTFQLYRQSGGNKRRHKLRKKIVEEKKALEDAITEHNAVAGEADKLLPPNELLAEDNYSWKWE
;
A
#
# COMPACT_ATOMS: atom_id res chain seq x y z
N MET A 1 18.48 -9.41 -5.76
CA MET A 1 17.71 -8.21 -5.39
C MET A 1 16.36 -8.65 -4.84
N ARG A 2 15.88 -8.06 -3.74
CA ARG A 2 14.51 -8.34 -3.24
C ARG A 2 13.50 -7.59 -4.13
N PRO A 3 12.37 -8.22 -4.53
CA PRO A 3 11.30 -7.50 -5.21
C PRO A 3 10.79 -6.32 -4.36
N PHE A 4 10.46 -5.20 -5.01
CA PHE A 4 10.01 -3.98 -4.35
C PHE A 4 8.84 -3.39 -5.14
N LEU A 5 7.69 -3.19 -4.50
CA LEU A 5 6.55 -2.48 -5.05
C LEU A 5 6.56 -1.04 -4.54
N SER A 6 6.51 -0.08 -5.47
CA SER A 6 6.37 1.34 -5.14
C SER A 6 5.10 1.59 -4.32
N ILE A 7 5.11 2.62 -3.48
CA ILE A 7 3.99 2.93 -2.57
C ILE A 7 2.67 3.12 -3.34
N LEU A 8 2.73 3.64 -4.57
CA LEU A 8 1.56 3.83 -5.40
C LEU A 8 1.17 2.55 -6.12
N HIS A 9 2.15 1.87 -6.72
CA HIS A 9 1.89 0.68 -7.52
C HIS A 9 1.39 -0.47 -6.64
N SER A 10 1.90 -0.60 -5.41
CA SER A 10 1.45 -1.63 -4.46
C SER A 10 -0.05 -1.60 -4.21
N LYS A 11 -0.70 -0.43 -4.27
CA LYS A 11 -2.16 -0.28 -4.12
C LYS A 11 -2.97 -0.87 -5.27
N ALA A 12 -2.36 -1.14 -6.42
CA ALA A 12 -3.00 -1.82 -7.54
C ALA A 12 -3.00 -3.34 -7.37
N HIS A 13 -2.14 -3.89 -6.50
CA HIS A 13 -2.05 -5.32 -6.23
C HIS A 13 -3.06 -5.77 -5.17
N SER A 14 -3.11 -7.08 -4.93
CA SER A 14 -3.83 -7.67 -3.80
C SER A 14 -3.22 -7.19 -2.48
N TRP A 15 -4.03 -7.24 -1.41
CA TRP A 15 -3.61 -6.82 -0.08
C TRP A 15 -2.38 -7.60 0.43
N LEU A 16 -2.33 -8.91 0.21
CA LEU A 16 -1.19 -9.75 0.57
C LEU A 16 0.09 -9.34 -0.16
N CYS A 17 -0.01 -9.02 -1.45
CA CYS A 17 1.13 -8.50 -2.21
C CYS A 17 1.57 -7.11 -1.71
N GLU A 18 0.61 -6.24 -1.37
CA GLU A 18 0.90 -4.94 -0.76
C GLU A 18 1.64 -5.09 0.57
N LEU A 19 1.18 -6.00 1.43
CA LEU A 19 1.78 -6.27 2.73
C LEU A 19 3.23 -6.75 2.59
N ARG A 20 3.45 -7.73 1.71
CA ARG A 20 4.77 -8.38 1.54
C ARG A 20 5.79 -7.52 0.81
N TRP A 21 5.36 -6.87 -0.27
CA TRP A 21 6.26 -6.24 -1.23
C TRP A 21 6.17 -4.72 -1.25
N GLY A 22 5.19 -4.14 -0.56
CA GLY A 22 5.03 -2.70 -0.48
C GLY A 22 6.21 -2.03 0.22
N GLY A 23 6.75 -0.99 -0.39
CA GLY A 23 7.95 -0.31 0.12
C GLY A 23 7.85 0.21 1.56
N ARG A 24 6.64 0.43 2.11
CA ARG A 24 6.46 0.82 3.51
C ARG A 24 6.73 -0.28 4.52
N ASN A 25 6.58 -1.53 4.11
CA ASN A 25 6.70 -2.69 4.99
C ASN A 25 8.06 -3.37 4.85
N GLN A 26 8.91 -2.90 3.93
CA GLN A 26 10.21 -3.48 3.68
C GLN A 26 11.31 -2.79 4.49
N LYS A 27 12.00 -3.58 5.31
CA LYS A 27 13.21 -3.13 6.01
C LYS A 27 14.26 -2.65 5.01
N GLY A 28 14.76 -1.43 5.22
CA GLY A 28 15.79 -0.81 4.38
C GLY A 28 15.27 -0.05 3.16
N ALA A 29 13.97 -0.09 2.85
CA ALA A 29 13.38 0.76 1.81
C ALA A 29 13.41 2.25 2.19
N GLY A 30 13.44 2.55 3.48
CA GLY A 30 13.23 3.89 4.01
C GLY A 30 11.86 4.46 3.61
N ASN A 31 11.71 5.77 3.69
CA ASN A 31 10.49 6.46 3.25
C ASN A 31 10.51 6.76 1.75
N THR A 32 11.06 5.85 0.94
CA THR A 32 11.11 6.03 -0.51
C THR A 32 9.75 5.77 -1.14
N ILE A 33 9.42 6.52 -2.19
CA ILE A 33 8.18 6.32 -2.95
C ILE A 33 8.33 5.14 -3.90
N GLY A 34 9.55 4.92 -4.41
CA GLY A 34 9.81 3.87 -5.39
C GLY A 34 9.38 4.21 -6.81
N GLU A 35 9.25 5.50 -7.11
CA GLU A 35 8.76 6.03 -8.39
C GLU A 35 9.80 6.93 -9.06
N GLU A 36 11.08 6.70 -8.78
CA GLU A 36 12.16 7.54 -9.30
C GLU A 36 12.23 7.48 -10.84
N VAL A 37 11.95 6.30 -11.42
CA VAL A 37 11.93 6.09 -12.87
C VAL A 37 10.76 6.85 -13.50
N GLU A 38 9.58 6.77 -12.89
CA GLU A 38 8.36 7.44 -13.32
C GLU A 38 8.50 8.97 -13.24
N GLN A 39 9.22 9.49 -12.25
CA GLN A 39 9.55 10.92 -12.16
C GLN A 39 10.44 11.38 -13.31
N VAL A 40 11.46 10.60 -13.67
CA VAL A 40 12.33 10.89 -14.82
C VAL A 40 11.54 10.80 -16.13
N ASN A 41 10.70 9.77 -16.29
CA ASN A 41 9.85 9.59 -17.47
C ASN A 41 8.87 10.76 -17.61
N SER A 42 8.25 11.19 -16.51
CA SER A 42 7.39 12.38 -16.48
C SER A 42 8.15 13.64 -16.89
N PHE A 43 9.37 13.82 -16.38
CA PHE A 43 10.23 14.95 -16.76
C PHE A 43 10.55 14.96 -18.26
N LEU A 44 10.98 13.82 -18.80
CA LEU A 44 11.39 13.65 -20.19
C LEU A 44 10.21 13.68 -21.17
N SER A 45 9.02 13.24 -20.75
CA SER A 45 7.82 13.25 -21.62
C SER A 45 7.48 14.66 -22.15
N ARG A 46 7.85 15.71 -21.41
CA ARG A 46 7.68 17.11 -21.85
C ARG A 46 8.54 17.46 -23.06
N ALA A 47 9.66 16.78 -23.27
CA ALA A 47 10.49 16.96 -24.46
C ALA A 47 9.81 16.42 -25.72
N ALA A 48 8.81 15.53 -25.61
CA ALA A 48 8.08 15.01 -26.77
C ALA A 48 7.37 16.12 -27.57
N ILE A 49 6.89 17.15 -26.88
CA ILE A 49 6.17 18.27 -27.51
C ILE A 49 7.09 19.07 -28.44
N CYS A 50 8.31 19.38 -27.99
CA CYS A 50 9.26 20.17 -28.77
C CYS A 50 10.11 19.34 -29.75
N SER A 51 10.06 18.00 -29.67
CA SER A 51 10.89 17.12 -30.48
C SER A 51 10.15 16.39 -31.62
N LYS A 52 8.84 16.60 -31.77
CA LYS A 52 8.01 15.95 -32.79
C LYS A 52 8.55 16.05 -34.22
N TYR A 53 9.12 17.20 -34.58
CA TYR A 53 9.64 17.48 -35.93
C TYR A 53 11.18 17.50 -35.99
N MET A 54 11.86 17.10 -34.92
CA MET A 54 13.31 17.00 -34.90
C MET A 54 13.78 15.80 -35.71
N SER A 55 14.95 15.92 -36.33
CA SER A 55 15.63 14.74 -36.88
C SER A 55 16.03 13.80 -35.73
N LYS A 56 16.24 12.52 -36.04
CA LYS A 56 16.63 11.51 -35.05
C LYS A 56 17.89 11.92 -34.26
N ALA A 57 18.89 12.49 -34.94
CA ALA A 57 20.12 12.96 -34.31
C ALA A 57 19.85 14.08 -33.30
N VAL A 58 19.10 15.11 -33.70
CA VAL A 58 18.76 16.26 -32.84
C VAL A 58 17.91 15.82 -31.64
N LEU A 59 16.99 14.88 -31.83
CA LEU A 59 16.20 14.29 -30.75
C LEU A 59 17.09 13.59 -29.72
N THR A 60 18.04 12.76 -30.17
CA THR A 60 18.96 12.04 -29.27
C THR A 60 19.83 13.01 -28.46
N ASP A 61 20.37 14.04 -29.09
CA ASP A 61 21.17 15.05 -28.40
C ASP A 61 20.35 15.81 -27.36
N MET A 62 19.13 16.23 -27.72
CA MET A 62 18.23 16.94 -26.82
C MET A 62 17.87 16.09 -25.60
N LEU A 63 17.48 14.82 -25.79
CA LEU A 63 17.17 13.91 -24.67
C LEU A 63 18.39 13.70 -23.76
N THR A 64 19.58 13.59 -24.35
CA THR A 64 20.84 13.42 -23.61
C THR A 64 21.14 14.64 -22.74
N ILE A 65 20.97 15.85 -23.29
CA ILE A 65 21.14 17.10 -22.53
C ILE A 65 20.11 17.20 -21.39
N GLN A 66 18.84 16.86 -21.67
CA GLN A 66 17.78 16.90 -20.66
C GLN A 66 18.02 15.91 -19.51
N ALA A 67 18.39 14.67 -19.83
CA ALA A 67 18.74 13.65 -18.84
C ALA A 67 19.98 14.04 -18.02
N SER A 68 21.01 14.59 -18.68
CA SER A 68 22.22 15.08 -18.00
C SER A 68 21.90 16.25 -17.06
N GLY A 69 21.06 17.19 -17.49
CA GLY A 69 20.58 18.29 -16.66
C GLY A 69 19.75 17.82 -15.47
N TRP A 70 18.93 16.78 -15.63
CA TRP A 70 18.21 16.15 -14.52
C TRP A 70 19.19 15.55 -13.49
N ASN A 71 20.18 14.78 -13.95
CA ASN A 71 21.17 14.17 -13.06
C ASN A 71 21.98 15.22 -12.29
N LYS A 72 22.40 16.30 -12.97
CA LYS A 72 23.08 17.43 -12.32
C LYS A 72 22.22 18.08 -11.25
N ARG A 73 20.94 18.37 -11.54
CA ARG A 73 20.00 18.92 -10.54
C ARG A 73 19.75 17.95 -9.39
N LYS A 74 19.65 16.65 -9.67
CA LYS A 74 19.47 15.62 -8.64
C LYS A 74 20.66 15.59 -7.67
N ALA A 75 21.88 15.64 -8.20
CA ALA A 75 23.09 15.70 -7.40
C ALA A 75 23.17 16.99 -6.57
N ALA A 76 22.90 18.14 -7.20
CA ALA A 76 22.97 19.46 -6.56
C ALA A 76 21.88 19.75 -5.53
N ASN A 77 20.82 18.94 -5.46
CA ASN A 77 19.73 19.08 -4.47
C ASN A 77 19.63 17.86 -3.56
N LEU A 78 20.62 16.97 -3.60
CA LEU A 78 20.56 15.69 -2.90
C LEU A 78 20.50 15.92 -1.39
N GLU A 79 21.35 16.80 -0.88
CA GLU A 79 21.45 17.16 0.53
C GLU A 79 20.14 17.75 1.07
N GLN A 80 19.54 18.70 0.36
CA GLN A 80 18.24 19.27 0.76
C GLN A 80 17.12 18.24 0.70
N THR A 81 17.13 17.38 -0.32
CA THR A 81 16.12 16.33 -0.48
C THR A 81 16.21 15.30 0.66
N LEU A 82 17.42 14.88 1.02
CA LEU A 82 17.66 13.95 2.11
C LEU A 82 17.28 14.56 3.45
N ALA A 83 17.66 15.81 3.73
CA ALA A 83 17.29 16.50 4.96
C ALA A 83 15.76 16.62 5.13
N LYS A 84 15.05 17.05 4.08
CA LYS A 84 13.58 17.13 4.09
C LYS A 84 12.91 15.78 4.29
N ARG A 85 13.45 14.73 3.65
CA ARG A 85 12.95 13.35 3.83
C ARG A 85 13.18 12.86 5.25
N TYR A 86 14.35 13.14 5.83
CA TYR A 86 14.68 12.78 7.21
C TYR A 86 13.71 13.42 8.19
N MET A 87 13.53 14.75 8.15
CA MET A 87 12.61 15.47 9.04
C MET A 87 11.18 14.91 8.98
N LYS A 88 10.65 14.68 7.77
CA LYS A 88 9.32 14.07 7.58
C LYS A 88 9.24 12.64 8.10
N THR A 89 10.33 11.90 8.06
CA THR A 89 10.36 10.51 8.53
C THR A 89 10.41 10.47 10.05
N VAL A 90 11.20 11.32 10.69
CA VAL A 90 11.21 11.50 12.14
C VAL A 90 9.83 11.86 12.65
N GLN A 91 9.19 12.88 12.06
CA GLN A 91 7.83 13.28 12.45
C GLN A 91 6.84 12.11 12.34
N ARG A 92 6.88 11.35 11.25
CA ARG A 92 5.98 10.19 11.07
C ARG A 92 6.26 9.07 12.06
N ILE A 93 7.52 8.86 12.43
CA ILE A 93 7.87 7.88 13.46
C ILE A 93 7.25 8.30 14.78
N THR A 94 7.40 9.56 15.18
CA THR A 94 6.77 10.09 16.40
C THR A 94 5.26 9.91 16.38
N GLU A 95 4.57 10.33 15.31
CA GLU A 95 3.12 10.17 15.17
C GLU A 95 2.69 8.69 15.24
N ALA A 96 3.41 7.80 14.57
CA ALA A 96 3.09 6.37 14.56
C ALA A 96 3.38 5.69 15.90
N THR A 97 4.42 6.10 16.63
CA THR A 97 4.72 5.60 17.97
C THR A 97 3.63 6.03 18.96
N GLU A 98 3.21 7.30 18.94
CA GLU A 98 2.11 7.78 19.78
C GLU A 98 0.78 7.08 19.47
N ASP A 99 0.49 6.81 18.19
CA ASP A 99 -0.70 6.04 17.80
C ASP A 99 -0.64 4.60 18.33
N LEU A 100 0.53 3.97 18.23
CA LEU A 100 0.72 2.59 18.68
C LEU A 100 0.56 2.50 20.20
N GLU A 101 1.15 3.43 20.96
CA GLU A 101 1.00 3.51 22.42
C GLU A 101 -0.45 3.70 22.87
N LYS A 102 -1.23 4.51 22.13
CA LYS A 102 -2.66 4.68 22.40
C LYS A 102 -3.42 3.38 22.16
N LEU A 103 -3.17 2.72 21.03
CA LEU A 103 -3.83 1.46 20.68
C LEU A 103 -3.47 0.32 21.65
N THR A 104 -2.19 0.22 22.06
CA THR A 104 -1.77 -0.80 23.03
C THR A 104 -2.39 -0.55 24.40
N ALA A 105 -2.52 0.72 24.82
CA ALA A 105 -3.23 1.07 26.06
C ALA A 105 -4.73 0.77 25.98
N GLU A 106 -5.40 1.14 24.88
CA GLU A 106 -6.84 0.89 24.67
C GLU A 106 -7.18 -0.60 24.65
N LEU A 107 -6.31 -1.42 24.04
CA LEU A 107 -6.51 -2.87 23.92
C LEU A 107 -5.83 -3.67 25.04
N SER A 108 -5.17 -3.01 26.00
CA SER A 108 -4.40 -3.65 27.08
C SER A 108 -3.37 -4.68 26.59
N LEU A 109 -2.73 -4.38 25.46
CA LEU A 109 -1.76 -5.27 24.80
C LEU A 109 -0.35 -5.04 25.33
N GLN A 110 0.39 -6.14 25.49
CA GLN A 110 1.82 -6.13 25.81
C GLN A 110 2.66 -6.05 24.52
N ASP A 111 3.90 -5.58 24.64
CA ASP A 111 4.80 -5.39 23.47
C ASP A 111 5.12 -6.71 22.76
N ASP A 112 5.27 -7.81 23.51
CA ASP A 112 5.48 -9.16 22.97
C ASP A 112 4.31 -9.62 22.09
N GLN A 113 3.06 -9.31 22.48
CA GLN A 113 1.87 -9.61 21.68
C GLN A 113 1.86 -8.84 20.36
N VAL A 114 2.32 -7.58 20.37
CA VAL A 114 2.44 -6.77 19.14
C VAL A 114 3.52 -7.35 18.22
N GLN A 115 4.67 -7.73 18.77
CA GLN A 115 5.74 -8.36 17.96
C GLN A 115 5.31 -9.71 17.39
N GLN A 116 4.60 -10.52 18.17
CA GLN A 116 4.06 -11.79 17.71
C GLN A 116 3.07 -11.57 16.56
N TRP A 117 2.13 -10.63 16.71
CA TRP A 117 1.18 -10.29 15.65
C TRP A 117 1.88 -9.83 14.37
N VAL A 118 2.93 -9.00 14.46
CA VAL A 118 3.71 -8.59 13.27
C VAL A 118 4.34 -9.82 12.59
N SER A 119 4.92 -10.74 13.36
CA SER A 119 5.48 -11.98 12.83
C SER A 119 4.40 -12.85 12.16
N ASP A 120 3.22 -12.96 12.76
CA ASP A 120 2.11 -13.75 12.20
C ASP A 120 1.62 -13.15 10.87
N VAL A 121 1.49 -11.82 10.79
CA VAL A 121 1.15 -11.12 9.55
C VAL A 121 2.23 -11.31 8.48
N GLU A 122 3.50 -11.23 8.84
CA GLU A 122 4.60 -11.50 7.90
C GLU A 122 4.53 -12.94 7.36
N GLN A 123 4.36 -13.92 8.25
CA GLN A 123 4.24 -15.34 7.88
C GLN A 123 3.01 -15.60 7.00
N TRP A 124 1.87 -14.97 7.31
CA TRP A 124 0.65 -15.06 6.52
C TRP A 124 0.87 -14.66 5.06
N THR A 125 1.69 -13.65 4.81
CA THR A 125 2.04 -13.25 3.43
C THR A 125 3.01 -14.19 2.72
N THR A 126 3.73 -15.04 3.47
CA THR A 126 4.73 -15.98 2.93
C THR A 126 4.16 -17.34 2.55
N GLY A 127 3.01 -17.72 3.10
CA GLY A 127 2.42 -19.04 2.91
C GLY A 127 2.23 -19.43 1.45
N THR A 128 2.62 -20.66 1.11
CA THR A 128 2.19 -21.36 -0.11
C THR A 128 0.66 -21.46 -0.14
N PRO A 129 0.03 -21.37 -1.34
CA PRO A 129 -1.42 -21.53 -1.47
C PRO A 129 -1.84 -22.85 -0.85
N SER A 130 -2.74 -22.77 0.12
CA SER A 130 -3.19 -23.87 0.98
C SER A 130 -4.69 -24.08 0.78
N GLN A 131 -5.25 -25.16 1.32
CA GLN A 131 -6.70 -25.41 1.29
C GLN A 131 -7.57 -24.23 1.79
N ASN A 132 -7.03 -23.33 2.62
CA ASN A 132 -7.73 -22.16 3.17
C ASN A 132 -7.56 -20.86 2.34
N ASP A 133 -7.23 -20.94 1.04
CA ASP A 133 -7.00 -19.75 0.22
C ASP A 133 -8.21 -18.81 0.14
N LEU A 134 -9.42 -19.36 0.13
CA LEU A 134 -10.65 -18.55 0.12
C LEU A 134 -10.85 -17.82 1.45
N GLN A 135 -10.64 -18.49 2.60
CA GLN A 135 -10.71 -17.89 3.94
C GLN A 135 -9.68 -16.76 4.10
N LYS A 136 -8.43 -17.01 3.71
CA LYS A 136 -7.37 -15.99 3.70
C LYS A 136 -7.69 -14.81 2.78
N THR A 137 -8.36 -15.08 1.65
CA THR A 137 -8.79 -14.03 0.72
C THR A 137 -9.89 -13.17 1.36
N ILE A 138 -10.86 -13.78 2.04
CA ILE A 138 -11.93 -13.09 2.77
C ILE A 138 -11.34 -12.22 3.88
N GLU A 139 -10.46 -12.78 4.73
CA GLU A 139 -9.73 -12.04 5.76
C GLU A 139 -8.94 -10.86 5.19
N GLY A 140 -8.20 -11.09 4.11
CA GLY A 140 -7.41 -10.05 3.45
C GLY A 140 -8.25 -8.93 2.87
N LEU A 141 -9.39 -9.24 2.26
CA LEU A 141 -10.34 -8.24 1.77
C LEU A 141 -10.96 -7.46 2.92
N TYR A 142 -11.38 -8.13 4.01
CA TYR A 142 -11.91 -7.49 5.21
C TYR A 142 -10.93 -6.47 5.80
N LEU A 143 -9.69 -6.90 6.08
CA LEU A 143 -8.65 -6.05 6.66
C LEU A 143 -8.27 -4.89 5.72
N SER A 144 -8.15 -5.15 4.41
CA SER A 144 -7.86 -4.10 3.43
C SER A 144 -8.94 -3.01 3.42
N ILE A 145 -10.22 -3.39 3.45
CA ILE A 145 -11.35 -2.46 3.45
C ILE A 145 -11.36 -1.64 4.74
N LYS A 146 -11.20 -2.27 5.92
CA LYS A 146 -11.12 -1.57 7.21
C LYS A 146 -9.96 -0.57 7.22
N GLN A 147 -8.76 -0.99 6.80
CA GLN A 147 -7.59 -0.13 6.77
C GLN A 147 -7.76 1.06 5.80
N ARG A 148 -8.33 0.85 4.62
CA ARG A 148 -8.57 1.92 3.63
C ARG A 148 -9.66 2.89 4.08
N THR A 149 -10.69 2.37 4.76
CA THR A 149 -11.75 3.19 5.36
C THR A 149 -11.18 4.07 6.46
N PHE A 150 -10.36 3.51 7.35
CA PHE A 150 -9.64 4.28 8.35
C PHE A 150 -8.76 5.37 7.73
N GLN A 151 -7.96 5.04 6.69
CA GLN A 151 -7.14 6.00 5.98
C GLN A 151 -7.94 7.12 5.29
N LEU A 152 -9.16 6.83 4.82
CA LEU A 152 -10.05 7.79 4.18
C LEU A 152 -10.52 8.90 5.14
N TYR A 153 -10.67 8.57 6.42
CA TYR A 153 -11.15 9.50 7.46
C TYR A 153 -10.02 10.12 8.28
N ARG A 154 -8.91 9.41 8.50
CA ARG A 154 -7.75 9.91 9.24
C ARG A 154 -6.95 10.97 8.49
N GLN A 155 -6.86 10.87 7.16
CA GLN A 155 -6.04 11.79 6.37
C GLN A 155 -6.88 12.90 5.75
N SER A 156 -6.49 14.16 5.99
CA SER A 156 -6.91 15.34 5.22
C SER A 156 -6.32 15.30 3.80
N GLY A 157 -6.58 14.22 3.07
CA GLY A 157 -6.14 14.04 1.69
C GLY A 157 -6.98 14.87 0.72
N GLY A 158 -6.35 15.36 -0.35
CA GLY A 158 -7.07 16.03 -1.43
C GLY A 158 -8.15 15.14 -2.06
N ASN A 159 -9.22 15.76 -2.59
CA ASN A 159 -10.40 15.07 -3.13
C ASN A 159 -10.08 13.95 -4.13
N LYS A 160 -9.05 14.13 -4.98
CA LYS A 160 -8.61 13.10 -5.94
C LYS A 160 -8.16 11.80 -5.25
N ARG A 161 -7.44 11.90 -4.13
CA ARG A 161 -6.94 10.74 -3.38
C ARG A 161 -8.08 10.03 -2.65
N ARG A 162 -8.99 10.81 -2.03
CA ARG A 162 -10.19 10.28 -1.38
C ARG A 162 -11.09 9.54 -2.37
N HIS A 163 -11.27 10.08 -3.58
CA HIS A 163 -12.02 9.41 -4.64
C HIS A 163 -11.40 8.06 -5.06
N LYS A 164 -10.07 8.01 -5.25
CA LYS A 164 -9.37 6.74 -5.55
C LYS A 164 -9.52 5.70 -4.44
N LEU A 165 -9.41 6.10 -3.17
CA LEU A 165 -9.64 5.21 -2.03
C LEU A 165 -11.08 4.67 -2.01
N ARG A 166 -12.08 5.53 -2.20
CA ARG A 166 -13.50 5.12 -2.28
C ARG A 166 -13.73 4.12 -3.41
N LYS A 167 -13.17 4.38 -4.60
CA LYS A 167 -13.30 3.48 -5.74
C LYS A 167 -12.74 2.08 -5.41
N LYS A 168 -11.54 2.03 -4.82
CA LYS A 168 -10.91 0.77 -4.42
C LYS A 168 -11.71 0.04 -3.33
N ILE A 169 -12.26 0.77 -2.35
CA ILE A 169 -13.15 0.18 -1.33
C ILE A 169 -14.38 -0.46 -1.97
N VAL A 170 -14.99 0.18 -2.97
CA VAL A 170 -16.14 -0.39 -3.69
C VAL A 170 -15.75 -1.65 -4.46
N GLU A 171 -14.60 -1.64 -5.14
CA GLU A 171 -14.05 -2.81 -5.85
C GLU A 171 -13.78 -3.98 -4.88
N GLU A 172 -13.14 -3.71 -3.75
CA GLU A 172 -12.83 -4.73 -2.74
C GLU A 172 -14.09 -5.24 -2.02
N LYS A 173 -15.09 -4.38 -1.75
CA LYS A 173 -16.38 -4.80 -1.19
C LYS A 173 -17.12 -5.77 -2.10
N LYS A 174 -17.11 -5.51 -3.41
CA LYS A 174 -17.71 -6.44 -4.39
C LYS A 174 -16.97 -7.78 -4.40
N ALA A 175 -15.64 -7.74 -4.42
CA ALA A 175 -14.84 -8.97 -4.37
C ALA A 175 -15.07 -9.77 -3.06
N LEU A 176 -15.29 -9.07 -1.93
CA LEU A 176 -15.62 -9.69 -0.65
C LEU A 176 -16.99 -10.35 -0.69
N GLU A 177 -17.98 -9.70 -1.31
CA GLU A 177 -19.31 -10.27 -1.54
C GLU A 177 -19.22 -11.57 -2.35
N ASP A 178 -18.51 -11.53 -3.48
CA ASP A 178 -18.31 -12.69 -4.34
C ASP A 178 -17.62 -13.84 -3.56
N ALA A 179 -16.55 -13.55 -2.81
CA ALA A 179 -15.83 -14.56 -2.02
C ALA A 179 -16.67 -15.15 -0.87
N ILE A 180 -17.48 -14.34 -0.19
CA ILE A 180 -18.40 -14.80 0.85
C ILE A 180 -19.49 -15.70 0.25
N THR A 181 -20.02 -15.37 -0.93
CA THR A 181 -21.00 -16.23 -1.59
C THR A 181 -20.42 -17.58 -1.98
N GLU A 182 -19.18 -17.61 -2.47
CA GLU A 182 -18.46 -18.86 -2.78
C GLU A 182 -18.24 -19.70 -1.53
N HIS A 183 -17.80 -19.08 -0.43
CA HIS A 183 -17.61 -19.77 0.86
C HIS A 183 -18.93 -20.33 1.40
N ASN A 184 -19.98 -19.52 1.41
CA ASN A 184 -21.30 -19.89 1.94
C ASN A 184 -22.02 -20.96 1.10
N ALA A 185 -21.63 -21.15 -0.17
CA ALA A 185 -22.17 -22.22 -1.01
C ALA A 185 -21.65 -23.61 -0.61
N VAL A 186 -20.45 -23.67 -0.02
CA VAL A 186 -19.79 -24.92 0.40
C VAL A 186 -19.89 -25.14 1.92
N ALA A 187 -20.04 -24.06 2.69
CA ALA A 187 -20.14 -24.09 4.14
C ALA A 187 -21.49 -24.63 4.64
N GLY A 188 -21.47 -25.34 5.78
CA GLY A 188 -22.69 -25.73 6.49
C GLY A 188 -23.43 -24.51 7.06
N GLU A 189 -24.72 -24.67 7.41
CA GLU A 189 -25.56 -23.55 7.89
C GLU A 189 -24.96 -22.82 9.10
N ALA A 190 -24.22 -23.54 9.96
CA ALA A 190 -23.52 -22.99 11.12
C ALA A 190 -22.27 -22.15 10.77
N ASP A 191 -21.67 -22.38 9.61
CA ASP A 191 -20.39 -21.78 9.19
C ASP A 191 -20.56 -20.67 8.16
N LYS A 192 -21.81 -20.37 7.78
CA LYS A 192 -22.11 -19.24 6.89
C LYS A 192 -21.70 -17.92 7.52
N LEU A 193 -21.12 -17.07 6.68
CA LEU A 193 -20.71 -15.70 6.99
C LEU A 193 -21.85 -14.72 6.70
N LEU A 194 -21.87 -13.64 7.48
CA LEU A 194 -22.77 -12.51 7.30
C LEU A 194 -22.47 -11.75 6.00
N PRO A 195 -23.44 -11.01 5.44
CA PRO A 195 -23.20 -10.16 4.29
C PRO A 195 -22.12 -9.09 4.58
N PRO A 196 -21.37 -8.63 3.56
CA PRO A 196 -20.22 -7.74 3.75
C PRO A 196 -20.48 -6.48 4.57
N ASN A 197 -21.69 -5.88 4.49
CA ASN A 197 -21.99 -4.65 5.21
C ASN A 197 -22.14 -4.85 6.72
N GLU A 198 -22.68 -6.00 7.14
CA GLU A 198 -22.81 -6.35 8.56
C GLU A 198 -21.46 -6.77 9.12
N LEU A 199 -20.72 -7.62 8.39
CA LEU A 199 -19.36 -8.03 8.73
C LEU A 199 -18.45 -6.81 8.95
N LEU A 200 -18.50 -5.82 8.04
CA LEU A 200 -17.67 -4.62 8.13
C LEU A 200 -18.14 -3.60 9.18
N ALA A 201 -19.34 -3.77 9.76
CA ALA A 201 -19.83 -2.92 10.83
C ALA A 201 -19.25 -3.33 12.19
N GLU A 202 -18.90 -4.60 12.38
CA GLU A 202 -18.22 -5.08 13.57
C GLU A 202 -16.76 -4.62 13.60
N ASP A 203 -16.30 -4.08 14.72
CA ASP A 203 -14.92 -3.59 14.83
C ASP A 203 -13.89 -4.72 15.01
N ASN A 204 -14.28 -5.81 15.68
CA ASN A 204 -13.43 -6.96 15.98
C ASN A 204 -14.15 -8.27 15.62
N TYR A 205 -14.44 -8.48 14.34
CA TYR A 205 -15.00 -9.74 13.86
C TYR A 205 -14.02 -10.89 14.14
N SER A 206 -14.47 -11.91 14.86
CA SER A 206 -13.70 -13.14 15.11
C SER A 206 -14.09 -14.20 14.08
N TRP A 207 -13.08 -14.79 13.43
CA TRP A 207 -13.32 -15.77 12.39
C TRP A 207 -13.66 -17.12 13.00
N LYS A 208 -14.59 -17.85 12.39
CA LYS A 208 -15.03 -19.17 12.89
C LYS A 208 -13.99 -20.28 12.72
N TRP A 209 -12.94 -20.01 11.95
CA TRP A 209 -11.88 -20.96 11.60
C TRP A 209 -10.53 -20.62 12.24
N GLU A 210 -10.52 -19.66 13.17
CA GLU A 210 -9.44 -19.45 14.15
C GLU A 210 -9.60 -20.41 15.34
#